data_AF-A0A7S0JC28-F1
#
_entry.id   AF-A0A7S0JC28-F1
#
_cell.length_a   1.000
_cell.length_b   1.000
_cell.length_c   1.000
_cell.angle_alpha   90.00
_cell.angle_beta   90.00
_cell.angle_gamma   90.00
#
_symmetry.space_group_name_H-M   'P 1'
#
loop_
_entity.id
_entity.type
_entity.pdbx_description
1 polymer ?
#
loop_
_entity_poly.entity_id
_entity_poly.type
_entity_poly.pdbx_seq_one_letter_code
_entity_poly.pdbx_strand_id
1 'polypeptide(L)'
;GIETLLHTEVGVGFRLLQASFSSQVTLTPWTRISAVSEPNEYLEALSFSWNFTPCGERACRMDLELDFTLVNADHVIMWDMAKDKIISEYLLCFQRRCASRR
;
A
#
# COMPACT_ATOMS: atom_id res chain seq x y z
N GLY A 1 -19.69 -11.27 0.59
CA GLY A 1 -18.67 -11.42 -0.47
C GLY A 1 -17.54 -12.25 0.10
N ILE A 2 -16.91 -13.10 -0.69
CA ILE A 2 -15.77 -13.89 -0.21
C ILE A 2 -14.59 -12.94 -0.02
N GLU A 3 -14.17 -12.73 1.21
CA GLU A 3 -12.95 -12.00 1.55
C GLU A 3 -11.77 -12.95 1.38
N THR A 4 -10.80 -12.57 0.57
CA THR A 4 -9.56 -13.34 0.42
C THR A 4 -8.48 -12.69 1.27
N LEU A 5 -7.91 -13.48 2.18
CA LEU A 5 -6.77 -13.08 2.99
C LEU A 5 -5.48 -13.48 2.27
N LEU A 6 -4.58 -12.53 2.02
CA LEU A 6 -3.26 -12.80 1.48
C LEU A 6 -2.20 -12.26 2.44
N HIS A 7 -1.14 -13.02 2.65
CA HIS A 7 0.06 -12.55 3.35
C HIS A 7 1.09 -12.09 2.33
N THR A 8 1.65 -10.91 2.55
CA THR A 8 2.73 -10.38 1.71
C THR A 8 3.81 -9.75 2.58
N GLU A 9 5.06 -9.95 2.19
CA GLU A 9 6.19 -9.25 2.77
C GLU A 9 6.67 -8.20 1.77
N VAL A 10 6.73 -6.94 2.20
CA VAL A 10 7.27 -5.83 1.40
C VAL A 10 8.56 -5.36 2.08
N GLY A 11 9.68 -5.44 1.38
CA GLY A 11 10.93 -4.83 1.81
C GLY A 11 11.03 -3.41 1.26
N VAL A 12 11.14 -2.39 2.12
CA VAL A 12 11.44 -1.02 1.69
C VAL A 12 12.91 -0.75 1.96
N GLY A 13 13.67 -0.55 0.87
CA GLY A 13 15.10 -0.26 0.91
C GLY A 13 15.42 1.12 0.34
N PHE A 14 16.01 2.01 1.14
CA PHE A 14 16.70 3.21 0.66
C PHE A 14 17.99 3.45 1.46
N ARG A 15 19.13 3.03 0.88
CA ARG A 15 20.55 3.25 1.24
C ARG A 15 21.03 3.07 2.71
N LEU A 16 20.19 3.23 3.72
CA LEU A 16 20.47 3.08 5.17
C LEU A 16 19.33 2.41 5.95
N LEU A 17 18.17 2.21 5.32
CA LEU A 17 16.98 1.64 5.97
C LEU A 17 16.55 0.39 5.21
N GLN A 18 16.60 -0.75 5.89
CA GLN A 18 16.13 -2.02 5.41
C GLN A 18 15.07 -2.51 6.39
N ALA A 19 13.83 -2.08 6.17
CA ALA A 19 12.70 -2.52 6.95
C ALA A 19 11.86 -3.49 6.11
N SER A 20 11.59 -4.67 6.67
CA SER A 20 10.61 -5.61 6.13
C SER A 20 9.26 -5.38 6.81
N PHE A 21 8.19 -5.42 6.03
CA PHE A 21 6.82 -5.30 6.50
C PHE A 21 6.06 -6.57 6.15
N SER A 22 5.60 -7.32 7.15
CA SER A 22 4.57 -8.33 6.95
C SER A 22 3.22 -7.63 6.87
N SER A 23 2.39 -7.95 5.89
CA SER A 23 1.07 -7.36 5.73
C SER A 23 -0.01 -8.40 5.49
N GLN A 24 -1.14 -8.20 6.15
CA GLN A 24 -2.38 -8.93 5.92
C GLN A 24 -3.23 -8.14 4.93
N VAL A 25 -3.46 -8.72 3.76
CA VAL A 25 -4.23 -8.12 2.67
C VAL A 25 -5.63 -8.73 2.64
N THR A 26 -6.64 -7.86 2.67
CA THR A 26 -8.05 -8.20 2.50
C THR A 26 -8.53 -7.70 1.14
N LEU A 27 -9.12 -8.60 0.37
CA LEU A 27 -9.72 -8.29 -0.93
C LEU A 27 -11.24 -8.27 -0.82
N THR A 28 -11.86 -7.11 -1.08
CA THR A 28 -13.30 -6.99 -1.35
C THR A 28 -13.50 -6.90 -2.86
N PRO A 29 -14.12 -7.92 -3.49
CA PRO A 29 -14.21 -7.98 -4.94
C PRO A 29 -14.75 -6.69 -5.58
N TRP A 30 -14.05 -6.23 -6.62
CA TRP A 30 -14.44 -5.08 -7.47
C TRP A 30 -14.50 -3.71 -6.78
N THR A 31 -14.22 -3.63 -5.49
CA THR A 31 -14.51 -2.44 -4.68
C THR A 31 -13.33 -2.00 -3.85
N ARG A 32 -12.63 -2.93 -3.19
CA ARG A 32 -11.56 -2.56 -2.27
C ARG A 32 -10.44 -3.59 -2.18
N ILE A 33 -9.22 -3.09 -2.10
CA ILE A 33 -8.06 -3.85 -1.60
C ILE A 33 -7.59 -3.11 -0.36
N SER A 34 -7.43 -3.77 0.76
CA SER A 34 -6.83 -3.16 1.95
C SER A 34 -5.71 -4.04 2.47
N ALA A 35 -4.63 -3.44 2.95
CA ALA A 35 -3.54 -4.13 3.60
C ALA A 35 -3.25 -3.45 4.93
N VAL A 36 -3.07 -4.25 5.99
CA VAL A 36 -2.59 -3.78 7.29
C VAL A 36 -1.26 -4.47 7.55
N SER A 37 -0.23 -3.67 7.80
CA SER A 37 1.09 -4.18 8.11
C SER A 37 1.30 -4.35 9.60
N GLU A 38 2.09 -5.34 9.97
CA GLU A 38 2.56 -5.51 11.34
C GLU A 38 3.48 -4.35 11.74
N PRO A 39 3.48 -3.95 13.04
CA PRO A 39 4.38 -2.93 13.56
C PRO A 39 5.85 -3.33 13.41
N ASN A 40 6.75 -2.35 13.32
CA ASN A 40 8.19 -2.57 13.35
C ASN A 40 8.94 -1.44 14.10
N GLU A 41 10.27 -1.43 13.98
CA GLU A 41 11.12 -0.45 14.68
C GLU A 41 10.86 1.03 14.27
N TYR A 42 10.18 1.26 13.16
CA TYR A 42 9.89 2.60 12.63
C TYR A 42 8.41 2.98 12.69
N LEU A 43 7.52 2.01 12.49
CA LEU A 43 6.09 2.20 12.31
C LEU A 43 5.30 1.37 13.33
N GLU A 44 4.44 2.04 14.11
CA GLU A 44 3.50 1.38 15.01
C GLU A 44 2.29 0.83 14.25
N ALA A 45 1.87 1.55 13.21
CA ALA A 45 0.78 1.15 12.34
C ALA A 45 1.09 1.58 10.92
N LEU A 46 0.78 0.72 9.97
CA LEU A 46 0.77 1.06 8.56
C LEU A 46 -0.43 0.34 7.94
N SER A 47 -1.30 1.12 7.31
CA SER A 47 -2.45 0.60 6.60
C SER A 47 -2.55 1.26 5.24
N PHE A 48 -3.10 0.50 4.32
CA PHE A 48 -3.15 0.87 2.92
C PHE A 48 -4.46 0.43 2.35
N SER A 49 -5.08 1.27 1.52
CA SER A 49 -6.30 0.87 0.84
C SER A 49 -6.44 1.45 -0.57
N TRP A 50 -6.90 0.61 -1.49
CA TRP A 50 -7.28 0.95 -2.86
C TRP A 50 -8.78 0.82 -2.93
N ASN A 51 -9.45 1.94 -3.14
CA ASN A 51 -10.89 1.99 -3.30
C ASN A 51 -11.22 2.24 -4.77
N PHE A 52 -12.06 1.38 -5.33
CA PHE A 52 -12.44 1.41 -6.74
C PHE A 52 -13.90 1.85 -6.86
N THR A 53 -14.11 2.96 -7.56
CA THR A 53 -15.45 3.49 -7.87
C THR A 53 -15.65 3.50 -9.38
N PRO A 54 -16.59 2.72 -9.93
CA PRO A 54 -16.91 2.77 -11.36
C PRO A 54 -17.28 4.20 -11.80
N CYS A 55 -16.76 4.62 -12.95
CA CYS A 55 -17.02 5.91 -13.58
C CYS A 55 -17.43 5.67 -15.03
N GLY A 56 -18.68 5.24 -15.24
CA GLY A 56 -19.16 4.81 -16.55
C GLY A 56 -18.74 3.39 -16.92
N GLU A 57 -18.93 3.00 -18.18
CA GLU A 57 -18.80 1.60 -18.62
C GLU A 57 -17.35 1.11 -18.77
N ARG A 58 -16.39 2.03 -18.95
CA ARG A 58 -14.99 1.69 -19.27
C ARG A 58 -13.96 2.48 -18.46
N ALA A 59 -14.39 3.16 -17.41
CA ALA A 59 -13.49 3.89 -16.54
C ALA A 59 -13.83 3.62 -15.06
N CYS A 60 -12.83 3.77 -14.22
CA CYS A 60 -12.91 3.57 -12.79
C CYS A 60 -12.04 4.64 -12.12
N ARG A 61 -12.58 5.32 -11.12
CA ARG A 61 -11.79 6.13 -10.21
C ARG A 61 -11.17 5.20 -9.18
N MET A 62 -9.87 5.35 -9.00
CA MET A 62 -9.12 4.66 -7.95
C MET A 62 -8.67 5.70 -6.94
N ASP A 63 -9.11 5.53 -5.69
CA ASP A 63 -8.70 6.34 -4.56
C ASP A 63 -7.67 5.53 -3.75
N LEU A 64 -6.48 6.10 -3.55
CA LEU A 64 -5.38 5.48 -2.83
C LEU A 64 -5.22 6.13 -1.46
N GLU A 65 -5.28 5.32 -0.41
CA GLU A 65 -5.13 5.75 0.97
C GLU A 65 -3.94 5.03 1.60
N LEU A 66 -3.13 5.79 2.32
CA LEU A 66 -1.95 5.31 3.03
C LEU A 66 -1.93 6.02 4.39
N ASP A 67 -2.27 5.27 5.43
CA ASP A 67 -2.29 5.76 6.81
C ASP A 67 -1.17 5.08 7.59
N PHE A 68 -0.45 5.86 8.39
CA PHE A 68 0.69 5.34 9.13
C PHE A 68 0.88 6.11 10.44
N THR A 69 1.45 5.42 11.42
CA THR A 69 1.85 5.97 12.71
C THR A 69 3.32 5.64 12.93
N LEU A 70 4.15 6.66 13.11
CA LEU A 70 5.57 6.50 13.41
C LEU A 70 5.77 6.26 14.90
N VAL A 71 6.75 5.42 15.25
CA VAL A 71 7.14 5.17 16.65
C VAL A 71 7.69 6.43 17.33
N ASN A 72 8.40 7.29 16.58
CA ASN A 72 8.96 8.54 17.09
C ASN A 72 8.89 9.64 16.01
N ALA A 73 8.72 10.89 16.45
CA ALA A 73 8.75 12.08 15.62
C ALA A 73 10.07 12.25 14.83
N ASP A 74 11.19 11.73 15.35
CA ASP A 74 12.47 11.77 14.64
C ASP A 74 12.45 10.95 13.33
N HIS A 75 11.53 9.99 13.21
CA HIS A 75 11.34 9.19 11.99
C HIS A 75 10.54 9.91 10.90
N VAL A 76 10.04 11.13 11.16
CA VAL A 76 9.29 11.93 10.18
C VAL A 76 10.14 12.26 8.95
N ILE A 77 11.40 12.63 9.15
CA ILE A 77 12.32 12.97 8.05
C ILE A 77 12.54 11.76 7.13
N MET A 78 12.68 10.57 7.74
CA MET A 78 12.79 9.32 7.00
C MET A 78 11.54 9.04 6.18
N TRP A 79 10.36 9.19 6.77
CA TRP A 79 9.10 8.99 6.06
C TRP A 79 8.94 9.97 4.89
N ASP A 80 9.30 11.24 5.11
CA ASP A 80 9.19 12.28 4.08
C ASP A 80 10.02 11.94 2.83
N MET A 81 11.19 11.31 3.02
CA MET A 81 12.02 10.82 1.92
C MET A 81 11.48 9.55 1.24
N ALA A 82 10.76 8.70 1.98
CA ALA A 82 10.32 7.39 1.49
C ALA A 82 8.94 7.43 0.81
N LYS A 83 8.02 8.28 1.28
CA LYS A 83 6.60 8.28 0.91
C LYS A 83 6.37 8.39 -0.61
N ASP A 84 7.08 9.29 -1.29
CA ASP A 84 6.87 9.55 -2.71
C ASP A 84 7.28 8.34 -3.56
N LYS A 85 8.37 7.67 -3.16
CA LYS A 85 8.85 6.45 -3.81
C LYS A 85 7.88 5.29 -3.58
N ILE A 86 7.39 5.15 -2.35
CA ILE A 86 6.40 4.12 -1.98
C ILE A 86 5.13 4.29 -2.84
N ILE A 87 4.56 5.49 -2.87
CA ILE A 87 3.36 5.80 -3.67
C ILE A 87 3.61 5.55 -5.16
N SER A 88 4.78 5.95 -5.67
CA SER A 88 5.14 5.76 -7.08
C SER A 88 5.22 4.27 -7.46
N GLU A 89 5.86 3.43 -6.64
CA GLU A 89 5.94 1.98 -6.89
C GLU A 89 4.55 1.32 -6.86
N TYR A 90 3.66 1.78 -5.99
CA TYR A 90 2.29 1.28 -5.96
C TYR A 90 1.50 1.64 -7.21
N LEU A 91 1.59 2.90 -7.66
CA LEU A 91 0.96 3.34 -8.91
C LEU A 91 1.50 2.55 -10.11
N LEU A 92 2.82 2.33 -10.16
CA LEU A 92 3.45 1.52 -11.20
C LEU A 92 2.97 0.07 -11.16
N CYS A 93 2.84 -0.52 -9.98
CA CYS A 93 2.32 -1.87 -9.81
C CYS A 93 0.89 -2.00 -10.38
N PHE A 94 0.01 -1.05 -10.06
CA PHE A 94 -1.34 -1.00 -10.61
C PHE A 94 -1.33 -0.89 -12.15
N GLN A 95 -0.57 0.07 -12.68
CA GLN A 95 -0.46 0.29 -14.13
C GLN A 95 0.04 -0.96 -14.86
N ARG A 96 1.08 -1.64 -14.34
CA ARG A 96 1.60 -2.90 -14.89
C ARG A 96 0.54 -4.01 -14.85
N ARG A 97 -0.26 -4.08 -13.79
CA ARG A 97 -1.33 -5.07 -13.67
C ARG A 97 -2.47 -4.82 -14.68
N CYS A 98 -2.82 -3.56 -14.92
CA CYS A 98 -3.76 -3.18 -15.96
C CYS A 98 -3.22 -3.48 -17.37
N ALA A 99 -1.94 -3.19 -17.62
CA ALA A 99 -1.30 -3.44 -18.91
C ALA A 99 -1.18 -4.94 -19.25
N SER A 100 -0.88 -5.79 -18.26
CA SER A 100 -0.75 -7.24 -18.44
C SER A 100 -2.08 -8.00 -18.64
N ARG A 101 -3.22 -7.32 -18.54
CA ARG A 101 -4.56 -7.88 -18.77
C ARG A 101 -5.20 -7.39 -20.07
N ARG A 102 -4.43 -6.72 -20.93
CA ARG A 102 -4.79 -6.48 -22.34
C ARG A 102 -4.42 -7.71 -23.17
#